data_AF-A0A9E6DSU3-F1
#
_entry.id   AF-A0A9E6DSU3-F1
#
_cell.length_a   1.000
_cell.length_b   1.000
_cell.length_c   1.000
_cell.angle_alpha   90.00
_cell.angle_beta   90.00
_cell.angle_gamma   90.00
#
_symmetry.space_group_name_H-M   'P 1'
#
loop_
_entity.id
_entity.type
_entity.pdbx_description
1 polymer ?
#
loop_
_entity_poly.entity_id
_entity_poly.type
_entity_poly.pdbx_seq_one_letter_code
_entity_poly.pdbx_strand_id
1 'polypeptide(L)'
;MPASIRLGVAAGLMMLAWSGPVAAFIHVVKPGETLASIAERIYGRIQYEKLLVTANALEAQGGTRIVPGMRLEVPAVTHRQVRIGDTWSSLASRLLGSPDRADALAFANNSKPWLAPEEQAEIRVPYNLRLIVSSSNETITHIAYKFLGNKKKAWLLDRYNHLKGKSLHRGDVLLIPLTELPLTPAGRAEAKTASLARMSEAAGDARAAQNAVEAELPSLNADIRSGRYVDAISRGTTLLGRGPLTRSQKTTIHFRLLEAYVAVGAQGRAKAHCQAWKKTDPKMTLDPLRHSPKILAACGEPSK
;
A
#
# COMPACT_ATOMS: atom_id res chain seq x y z
N MET A 1 62.36 9.17 20.93
CA MET A 1 61.39 9.15 19.81
C MET A 1 60.31 8.11 20.11
N PRO A 2 59.05 8.48 20.34
CA PRO A 2 57.94 7.54 20.17
C PRO A 2 57.04 7.97 19.02
N ALA A 3 56.84 7.05 18.07
CA ALA A 3 55.96 7.23 16.92
C ALA A 3 54.51 7.05 17.35
N SER A 4 53.69 8.09 17.15
CA SER A 4 52.25 8.06 17.41
C SER A 4 51.53 7.48 16.19
N ILE A 5 50.96 6.28 16.33
CA ILE A 5 50.07 5.68 15.33
C ILE A 5 48.69 6.34 15.47
N ARG A 6 48.28 7.12 14.48
CA ARG A 6 46.90 7.61 14.34
C ARG A 6 46.08 6.55 13.60
N LEU A 7 45.24 5.82 14.32
CA LEU A 7 44.19 5.00 13.72
C LEU A 7 43.06 5.93 13.21
N GLY A 8 42.95 6.06 11.89
CA GLY A 8 41.81 6.72 11.25
C GLY A 8 40.59 5.80 11.28
N VAL A 9 39.53 6.20 11.98
CA VAL A 9 38.23 5.53 11.92
C VAL A 9 37.51 6.01 10.66
N ALA A 10 37.50 5.18 9.62
CA ALA A 10 36.63 5.38 8.46
C ALA A 10 35.21 4.98 8.84
N ALA A 11 34.36 5.95 9.15
CA ALA A 11 32.93 5.75 9.33
C ALA A 11 32.29 5.45 7.96
N GLY A 12 32.13 4.17 7.63
CA GLY A 12 31.37 3.74 6.46
C GLY A 12 29.89 4.05 6.65
N LEU A 13 29.34 4.96 5.84
CA LEU A 13 27.91 5.15 5.71
C LEU A 13 27.30 3.89 5.08
N MET A 14 26.74 3.01 5.93
CA MET A 14 25.97 1.87 5.49
C MET A 14 24.60 2.39 5.02
N MET A 15 24.44 2.57 3.70
CA MET A 15 23.14 2.85 3.12
C MET A 15 22.22 1.66 3.38
N LEU A 16 21.31 1.81 4.34
CA LEU A 16 20.17 0.93 4.52
C LEU A 16 19.35 1.00 3.23
N ALA A 17 19.54 0.01 2.36
CA ALA A 17 18.69 -0.18 1.20
C ALA A 17 17.27 -0.40 1.71
N TRP A 18 16.41 0.61 1.61
CA TRP A 18 14.98 0.45 1.82
C TRP A 18 14.48 -0.63 0.86
N SER A 19 14.23 -1.83 1.40
CA SER A 19 13.44 -2.85 0.74
C SER A 19 12.01 -2.33 0.68
N GLY A 20 11.66 -1.68 -0.42
CA GLY A 20 10.28 -1.30 -0.68
C GLY A 20 9.34 -2.51 -0.55
N PRO A 21 8.05 -2.29 -0.27
CA PRO A 21 7.10 -3.37 -0.07
C PRO A 21 7.06 -4.23 -1.32
N VAL A 22 7.58 -5.45 -1.20
CA VAL A 22 7.41 -6.48 -2.22
C VAL A 22 5.92 -6.86 -2.18
N ALA A 23 5.28 -6.93 -3.32
CA ALA A 23 3.97 -7.57 -3.45
C ALA A 23 4.07 -8.62 -4.54
N ALA A 24 3.04 -9.45 -4.69
CA ALA A 24 2.94 -10.29 -5.87
C ALA A 24 3.16 -9.43 -7.13
N PHE A 25 3.91 -9.97 -8.07
CA PHE A 25 4.41 -9.22 -9.21
C PHE A 25 4.35 -10.05 -10.47
N ILE A 26 4.42 -9.38 -11.63
CA ILE A 26 4.36 -10.06 -12.92
C ILE A 26 5.78 -10.38 -13.37
N HIS A 27 5.99 -11.63 -13.72
CA HIS A 27 7.13 -12.12 -14.48
C HIS A 27 6.70 -12.40 -15.92
N VAL A 28 7.50 -11.96 -16.88
CA VAL A 28 7.28 -12.28 -18.30
C VAL A 28 8.22 -13.41 -18.68
N VAL A 29 7.64 -14.54 -19.09
CA VAL A 29 8.39 -15.75 -19.44
C VAL A 29 9.33 -15.46 -20.61
N LYS A 30 10.60 -15.80 -20.44
CA LYS A 30 11.64 -15.64 -21.45
C LYS A 30 11.82 -16.93 -22.26
N PRO A 31 12.41 -16.86 -23.46
CA PRO A 31 12.78 -18.04 -24.22
C PRO A 31 13.60 -19.03 -23.40
N GLY A 32 13.19 -20.29 -23.38
CA GLY A 32 13.88 -21.38 -22.67
C GLY A 32 13.58 -21.51 -21.18
N GLU A 33 12.78 -20.61 -20.58
CA GLU A 33 12.40 -20.75 -19.17
C GLU A 33 11.36 -21.87 -18.97
N THR A 34 11.47 -22.54 -17.83
CA THR A 34 10.48 -23.48 -17.27
C THR A 34 9.96 -22.92 -15.95
N LEU A 35 8.79 -23.37 -15.49
CA LEU A 35 8.29 -22.93 -14.18
C LEU A 35 9.26 -23.33 -13.05
N ALA A 36 9.86 -24.51 -13.13
CA ALA A 36 10.95 -24.97 -12.26
C ALA A 36 12.14 -24.00 -12.23
N SER A 37 12.68 -23.61 -13.38
CA SER A 37 13.82 -22.69 -13.45
C SER A 37 13.47 -21.28 -12.98
N ILE A 38 12.24 -20.82 -13.24
CA ILE A 38 11.73 -19.53 -12.73
C ILE A 38 11.63 -19.59 -11.20
N ALA A 39 11.06 -20.67 -10.64
CA ALA A 39 10.92 -20.84 -9.20
C ALA A 39 12.28 -20.93 -8.49
N GLU A 40 13.24 -21.64 -9.07
CA GLU A 40 14.61 -21.69 -8.58
C GLU A 40 15.26 -20.31 -8.58
N ARG A 41 15.16 -19.57 -9.70
CA ARG A 41 15.73 -18.23 -9.79
C ARG A 41 15.10 -17.25 -8.81
N ILE A 42 13.77 -17.28 -8.65
CA ILE A 42 13.03 -16.30 -7.86
C ILE A 42 13.03 -16.64 -6.37
N TYR A 43 12.81 -17.91 -6.02
CA TYR A 43 12.64 -18.35 -4.63
C TYR A 43 13.82 -19.18 -4.09
N GLY A 44 14.75 -19.58 -4.95
CA GLY A 44 15.89 -20.42 -4.59
C GLY A 44 15.54 -21.91 -4.48
N ARG A 45 14.32 -22.31 -4.86
CA ARG A 45 13.82 -23.67 -4.71
C ARG A 45 12.92 -24.07 -5.87
N ILE A 46 13.32 -25.11 -6.59
CA ILE A 46 12.54 -25.69 -7.71
C ILE A 46 11.15 -26.13 -7.23
N GLN A 47 11.03 -26.63 -5.98
CA GLN A 47 9.76 -27.12 -5.44
C GLN A 47 8.68 -26.03 -5.28
N TYR A 48 9.03 -24.75 -5.47
CA TYR A 48 8.08 -23.64 -5.48
C TYR A 48 7.43 -23.41 -6.85
N GLU A 49 7.80 -24.20 -7.87
CA GLU A 49 7.08 -24.28 -9.14
C GLU A 49 5.57 -24.43 -8.94
N LYS A 50 5.16 -25.29 -8.00
CA LYS A 50 3.74 -25.50 -7.65
C LYS A 50 3.00 -24.21 -7.25
N LEU A 51 3.71 -23.23 -6.68
CA LEU A 51 3.12 -21.94 -6.33
C LEU A 51 2.80 -21.14 -7.58
N LEU A 52 3.70 -21.15 -8.57
CA LEU A 52 3.49 -20.50 -9.87
C LEU A 52 2.36 -21.18 -10.64
N VAL A 53 2.34 -22.52 -10.65
CA VAL A 53 1.26 -23.32 -11.26
C VAL A 53 -0.10 -22.94 -10.67
N THR A 54 -0.19 -22.92 -9.33
CA THR A 54 -1.46 -22.66 -8.63
C THR A 54 -1.89 -21.21 -8.79
N ALA A 55 -0.98 -20.25 -8.59
CA ALA A 55 -1.29 -18.82 -8.68
C ALA A 55 -1.77 -18.40 -10.09
N ASN A 56 -1.30 -19.10 -11.12
CA ASN A 56 -1.66 -18.83 -12.52
C ASN A 56 -2.70 -19.82 -13.09
N ALA A 57 -3.30 -20.67 -12.24
CA ALA A 57 -4.32 -21.65 -12.61
C ALA A 57 -3.93 -22.58 -13.77
N LEU A 58 -2.65 -22.94 -13.90
CA LEU A 58 -2.14 -23.72 -15.04
C LEU A 58 -2.59 -25.19 -15.00
N GLU A 59 -2.90 -25.72 -13.82
CA GLU A 59 -3.51 -27.05 -13.64
C GLU A 59 -4.90 -27.13 -14.28
N ALA A 60 -5.71 -26.08 -14.14
CA ALA A 60 -7.07 -26.04 -14.69
C ALA A 60 -7.09 -25.97 -16.23
N GLN A 61 -5.99 -25.51 -16.83
CA GLN A 61 -5.80 -25.42 -18.29
C GLN A 61 -5.20 -26.70 -18.88
N GLY A 62 -5.35 -27.84 -18.21
CA GLY A 62 -4.86 -29.13 -18.71
C GLY A 62 -3.34 -29.28 -18.68
N GLY A 63 -2.64 -28.54 -17.81
CA GLY A 63 -1.18 -28.62 -17.68
C GLY A 63 -0.43 -27.90 -18.82
N THR A 64 -1.00 -26.80 -19.31
CA THR A 64 -0.44 -26.01 -20.42
C THR A 64 1.02 -25.62 -20.11
N ARG A 65 1.93 -25.97 -21.03
CA ARG A 65 3.34 -25.56 -20.97
C ARG A 65 3.43 -24.05 -21.13
N ILE A 66 4.20 -23.39 -20.27
CA ILE A 66 4.43 -21.95 -20.40
C ILE A 66 5.10 -21.62 -21.73
N VAL A 67 4.75 -20.47 -22.31
CA VAL A 67 5.31 -19.98 -23.57
C VAL A 67 6.01 -18.64 -23.35
N PRO A 68 7.06 -18.32 -24.13
CA PRO A 68 7.69 -17.01 -24.08
C PRO A 68 6.68 -15.88 -24.28
N GLY A 69 6.80 -14.81 -23.50
CA GLY A 69 5.87 -13.67 -23.49
C GLY A 69 4.66 -13.86 -22.56
N MET A 70 4.40 -15.06 -22.06
CA MET A 70 3.35 -15.29 -21.07
C MET A 70 3.63 -14.49 -19.79
N ARG A 71 2.59 -13.82 -19.26
CA ARG A 71 2.66 -13.06 -18.02
C ARG A 71 2.23 -13.97 -16.88
N LEU A 72 3.16 -14.26 -15.97
CA LEU A 72 2.90 -15.05 -14.78
C LEU A 72 2.86 -14.14 -13.57
N GLU A 73 1.83 -14.28 -12.75
CA GLU A 73 1.84 -13.78 -11.39
C GLU A 73 2.81 -14.62 -10.54
N VAL A 74 3.71 -13.92 -9.88
CA VAL A 74 4.69 -14.48 -8.95
C VAL A 74 4.26 -14.10 -7.54
N PRO A 75 3.78 -15.07 -6.73
CA PRO A 75 3.42 -14.84 -5.34
C PRO A 75 4.57 -14.23 -4.53
N ALA A 76 4.27 -13.20 -3.75
CA ALA A 76 5.20 -12.67 -2.76
C ALA A 76 4.43 -12.04 -1.60
N VAL A 77 5.00 -12.10 -0.39
CA VAL A 77 4.42 -11.48 0.80
C VAL A 77 4.56 -9.97 0.73
N THR A 78 3.58 -9.25 1.28
CA THR A 78 3.59 -7.79 1.36
C THR A 78 3.93 -7.29 2.74
N HIS A 79 4.46 -6.08 2.82
CA HIS A 79 4.79 -5.43 4.09
C HIS A 79 3.95 -4.16 4.24
N ARG A 80 3.50 -3.89 5.46
CA ARG A 80 2.62 -2.76 5.76
C ARG A 80 2.94 -2.20 7.14
N GLN A 81 3.03 -0.88 7.25
CA GLN A 81 3.09 -0.22 8.55
C GLN A 81 1.72 -0.19 9.23
N VAL A 82 1.71 -0.57 10.50
CA VAL A 82 0.57 -0.50 11.41
C VAL A 82 0.31 0.96 11.78
N ARG A 83 -0.95 1.37 11.73
CA ARG A 83 -1.41 2.71 12.14
C ARG A 83 -1.98 2.68 13.55
N ILE A 84 -2.00 3.85 14.19
CA ILE A 84 -2.66 4.05 15.49
C ILE A 84 -4.11 3.56 15.40
N GLY A 85 -4.51 2.72 16.35
CA GLY A 85 -5.86 2.13 16.41
C GLY A 85 -6.11 0.93 15.50
N ASP A 86 -5.11 0.45 14.74
CA ASP A 86 -5.26 -0.79 13.98
C ASP A 86 -5.40 -2.00 14.94
N THR A 87 -6.38 -2.85 14.65
CA THR A 87 -6.50 -4.20 15.25
C THR A 87 -6.24 -5.27 14.20
N TRP A 88 -5.85 -6.49 14.60
CA TRP A 88 -5.70 -7.61 13.65
C TRP A 88 -6.96 -7.86 12.82
N SER A 89 -8.15 -7.72 13.42
CA SER A 89 -9.44 -7.83 12.74
C SER A 89 -9.65 -6.75 11.67
N SER A 90 -9.36 -5.49 12.01
CA SER A 90 -9.46 -4.36 11.06
C SER A 90 -8.44 -4.47 9.92
N LEU A 91 -7.24 -4.97 10.22
CA LEU A 91 -6.18 -5.21 9.25
C LEU A 91 -6.54 -6.38 8.34
N ALA A 92 -7.00 -7.50 8.89
CA ALA A 92 -7.42 -8.66 8.12
C ALA A 92 -8.62 -8.35 7.21
N SER A 93 -9.58 -7.53 7.67
CA SER A 93 -10.68 -7.06 6.83
C SER A 93 -10.19 -6.31 5.60
N ARG A 94 -9.27 -5.35 5.77
CA ARG A 94 -8.74 -4.53 4.66
C ARG A 94 -7.76 -5.28 3.75
N LEU A 95 -6.88 -6.09 4.34
CA LEU A 95 -5.73 -6.67 3.64
C LEU A 95 -6.00 -8.09 3.16
N LEU A 96 -6.80 -8.84 3.91
CA LEU A 96 -7.11 -10.24 3.63
C LEU A 96 -8.58 -10.45 3.27
N GLY A 97 -9.43 -9.42 3.32
CA GLY A 97 -10.82 -9.44 2.89
C GLY A 97 -11.84 -9.93 3.92
N SER A 98 -11.43 -10.30 5.13
CA SER A 98 -12.35 -10.75 6.19
C SER A 98 -11.73 -10.59 7.58
N PRO A 99 -12.49 -10.18 8.61
CA PRO A 99 -12.00 -10.07 9.98
C PRO A 99 -11.59 -11.43 10.58
N ASP A 100 -12.23 -12.52 10.18
CA ASP A 100 -11.95 -13.88 10.70
C ASP A 100 -10.55 -14.39 10.31
N ARG A 101 -9.90 -13.69 9.38
CA ARG A 101 -8.52 -13.97 8.92
C ARG A 101 -7.46 -13.32 9.81
N ALA A 102 -7.87 -12.63 10.89
CA ALA A 102 -6.99 -11.99 11.87
C ALA A 102 -5.97 -12.96 12.47
N ASP A 103 -6.38 -14.19 12.76
CA ASP A 103 -5.51 -15.20 13.34
C ASP A 103 -4.29 -15.50 12.46
N ALA A 104 -4.52 -15.75 11.17
CA ALA A 104 -3.45 -16.01 10.22
C ALA A 104 -2.49 -14.82 10.10
N LEU A 105 -3.03 -13.59 10.11
CA LEU A 105 -2.22 -12.38 10.06
C LEU A 105 -1.38 -12.19 11.32
N ALA A 106 -1.96 -12.41 12.51
CA ALA A 106 -1.24 -12.32 13.78
C ALA A 106 -0.11 -13.35 13.86
N PHE A 107 -0.39 -14.62 13.54
CA PHE A 107 0.62 -15.68 13.56
C PHE A 107 1.73 -15.47 12.55
N ALA A 108 1.42 -14.92 11.36
CA ALA A 108 2.44 -14.57 10.36
C ALA A 108 3.43 -13.50 10.87
N ASN A 109 3.06 -12.75 11.91
CA ASN A 109 3.84 -11.70 12.54
C ASN A 109 4.32 -12.08 13.94
N ASN A 110 4.36 -13.38 14.26
CA ASN A 110 4.76 -13.90 15.57
C ASN A 110 3.96 -13.30 16.75
N SER A 111 2.74 -12.85 16.49
CA SER A 111 1.84 -12.26 17.48
C SER A 111 0.70 -13.23 17.82
N LYS A 112 -0.08 -12.85 18.82
CA LYS A 112 -1.28 -13.56 19.27
C LYS A 112 -2.51 -12.78 18.80
N PRO A 113 -3.60 -13.44 18.37
CA PRO A 113 -4.77 -12.76 17.82
C PRO A 113 -5.46 -11.78 18.79
N TRP A 114 -5.31 -12.00 20.10
CA TRP A 114 -5.87 -11.15 21.16
C TRP A 114 -4.97 -9.99 21.58
N LEU A 115 -3.75 -9.91 21.07
CA LEU A 115 -2.86 -8.76 21.28
C LEU A 115 -3.07 -7.75 20.16
N ALA A 116 -2.95 -6.46 20.47
CA ALA A 116 -2.91 -5.44 19.42
C ALA A 116 -1.59 -5.56 18.63
N PRO A 117 -1.60 -5.28 17.31
CA PRO A 117 -0.35 -5.07 16.58
C PRO A 117 0.37 -3.84 17.16
N GLU A 118 1.70 -3.90 17.23
CA GLU A 118 2.49 -2.76 17.70
C GLU A 118 2.36 -1.58 16.74
N GLU A 119 2.08 -0.40 17.28
CA GLU A 119 1.93 0.81 16.47
C GLU A 119 3.23 1.11 15.72
N GLN A 120 3.11 1.57 14.47
CA GLN A 120 4.23 1.86 13.56
C GLN A 120 5.09 0.65 13.16
N ALA A 121 4.85 -0.54 13.71
CA ALA A 121 5.55 -1.74 13.30
C ALA A 121 5.25 -2.07 11.84
N GLU A 122 6.26 -2.56 11.12
CA GLU A 122 6.07 -3.13 9.80
C GLU A 122 5.65 -4.59 9.95
N ILE A 123 4.41 -4.88 9.56
CA ILE A 123 3.87 -6.23 9.56
C ILE A 123 3.95 -6.86 8.18
N ARG A 124 4.21 -8.15 8.16
CA ARG A 124 4.06 -9.02 7.00
C ARG A 124 2.58 -9.34 6.76
N VAL A 125 2.17 -9.23 5.52
CA VAL A 125 0.86 -9.56 5.01
C VAL A 125 0.98 -10.83 4.15
N PRO A 126 0.35 -11.94 4.57
CA PRO A 126 0.36 -13.18 3.80
C PRO A 126 -0.22 -12.99 2.39
N TYR A 127 0.34 -13.69 1.42
CA TYR A 127 -0.24 -13.75 0.08
C TYR A 127 -1.39 -14.76 0.06
N ASN A 128 -2.56 -14.35 -0.44
CA ASN A 128 -3.74 -15.22 -0.60
C ASN A 128 -3.64 -16.05 -1.87
N LEU A 129 -2.99 -17.21 -1.79
CA LEU A 129 -2.97 -18.14 -2.92
C LEU A 129 -4.35 -18.76 -3.10
N ARG A 130 -4.95 -18.55 -4.27
CA ARG A 130 -6.21 -19.18 -4.65
C ARG A 130 -5.96 -20.55 -5.26
N LEU A 131 -6.39 -21.60 -4.57
CA LEU A 131 -6.39 -22.98 -5.04
C LEU A 131 -7.79 -23.38 -5.46
N ILE A 132 -7.93 -24.01 -6.63
CA ILE A 132 -9.15 -24.71 -7.03
C ILE A 132 -8.91 -26.19 -6.75
N VAL A 133 -9.75 -26.82 -5.93
CA VAL A 133 -9.60 -28.22 -5.56
C VAL A 133 -9.81 -29.09 -6.79
N SER A 134 -8.77 -29.82 -7.19
CA SER A 134 -8.77 -30.59 -8.45
C SER A 134 -9.32 -32.01 -8.29
N SER A 135 -9.27 -32.57 -7.06
CA SER A 135 -9.69 -33.93 -6.76
C SER A 135 -10.55 -34.01 -5.51
N SER A 136 -11.59 -34.85 -5.53
CA SER A 136 -12.46 -35.11 -4.37
C SER A 136 -11.74 -35.81 -3.21
N ASN A 137 -10.55 -36.36 -3.43
CA ASN A 137 -9.74 -37.00 -2.38
C ASN A 137 -8.74 -36.03 -1.72
N GLU A 138 -8.68 -34.78 -2.18
CA GLU A 138 -7.81 -33.77 -1.61
C GLU A 138 -8.38 -33.27 -0.27
N THR A 139 -7.61 -33.44 0.81
CA THR A 139 -8.05 -33.03 2.15
C THR A 139 -7.35 -31.75 2.58
N ILE A 140 -7.99 -30.99 3.47
CA ILE A 140 -7.40 -29.77 4.02
C ILE A 140 -6.05 -30.02 4.71
N THR A 141 -5.87 -31.21 5.31
CA THR A 141 -4.63 -31.66 5.92
C THR A 141 -3.51 -31.86 4.88
N HIS A 142 -3.83 -32.46 3.74
CA HIS A 142 -2.89 -32.60 2.63
C HIS A 142 -2.52 -31.24 2.05
N ILE A 143 -3.48 -30.33 1.87
CA ILE A 143 -3.23 -28.97 1.39
C ILE A 143 -2.35 -28.19 2.39
N ALA A 144 -2.63 -28.28 3.68
CA ALA A 144 -1.82 -27.64 4.73
C ALA A 144 -0.37 -28.14 4.71
N TYR A 145 -0.16 -29.44 4.51
CA TYR A 145 1.19 -29.98 4.32
C TYR A 145 1.84 -29.48 3.03
N LYS A 146 1.13 -29.55 1.91
CA LYS A 146 1.63 -29.21 0.57
C LYS A 146 2.08 -27.75 0.48
N PHE A 147 1.30 -26.82 1.04
CA PHE A 147 1.53 -25.38 0.88
C PHE A 147 2.05 -24.67 2.14
N LEU A 148 1.69 -25.13 3.34
CA LEU A 148 2.14 -24.51 4.60
C LEU A 148 3.23 -25.34 5.31
N GLY A 149 3.64 -26.47 4.73
CA GLY A 149 4.68 -27.37 5.24
C GLY A 149 4.30 -28.14 6.50
N ASN A 150 3.06 -28.00 7.00
CA ASN A 150 2.66 -28.56 8.29
C ASN A 150 1.19 -28.97 8.31
N LYS A 151 0.94 -30.29 8.45
CA LYS A 151 -0.40 -30.87 8.59
C LYS A 151 -1.20 -30.26 9.75
N LYS A 152 -0.53 -29.88 10.84
CA LYS A 152 -1.16 -29.25 12.01
C LYS A 152 -1.71 -27.85 11.72
N LYS A 153 -1.42 -27.24 10.56
CA LYS A 153 -2.02 -25.98 10.12
C LYS A 153 -3.36 -26.17 9.38
N ALA A 154 -3.90 -27.39 9.34
CA ALA A 154 -5.23 -27.66 8.77
C ALA A 154 -6.34 -26.82 9.42
N TRP A 155 -6.35 -26.68 10.75
CA TRP A 155 -7.33 -25.86 11.46
C TRP A 155 -7.26 -24.38 11.04
N LEU A 156 -6.07 -23.88 10.73
CA LEU A 156 -5.88 -22.51 10.27
C LEU A 156 -6.58 -22.34 8.92
N LEU A 157 -6.38 -23.27 7.98
CA LEU A 157 -7.06 -23.24 6.68
C LEU A 157 -8.58 -23.37 6.82
N ASP A 158 -9.06 -24.21 7.75
CA ASP A 158 -10.50 -24.39 8.00
C ASP A 158 -11.14 -23.07 8.41
N ARG A 159 -10.56 -22.42 9.42
CA ARG A 159 -11.03 -21.13 9.93
C ARG A 159 -10.86 -20.01 8.90
N TYR A 160 -9.73 -19.96 8.20
CA TYR A 160 -9.42 -18.93 7.20
C TYR A 160 -10.40 -18.90 6.02
N ASN A 161 -10.95 -20.08 5.69
CA ASN A 161 -11.89 -20.29 4.59
C ASN A 161 -13.33 -20.53 5.06
N HIS A 162 -13.60 -20.37 6.36
CA HIS A 162 -14.93 -20.56 6.95
C HIS A 162 -15.56 -21.93 6.65
N LEU A 163 -14.73 -22.98 6.57
CA LEU A 163 -15.17 -24.32 6.20
C LEU A 163 -15.98 -24.99 7.32
N LYS A 164 -15.68 -24.68 8.58
CA LYS A 164 -16.40 -25.22 9.76
C LYS A 164 -16.42 -26.75 9.77
N GLY A 165 -15.32 -27.39 9.37
CA GLY A 165 -15.17 -28.83 9.29
C GLY A 165 -15.77 -29.49 8.04
N LYS A 166 -16.30 -28.73 7.08
CA LYS A 166 -16.82 -29.28 5.82
C LYS A 166 -15.69 -29.91 4.99
N SER A 167 -15.99 -31.08 4.41
CA SER A 167 -15.11 -31.73 3.43
C SER A 167 -14.99 -30.90 2.16
N LEU A 168 -13.81 -30.96 1.53
CA LEU A 168 -13.54 -30.32 0.26
C LEU A 168 -14.05 -31.19 -0.89
N HIS A 169 -14.62 -30.53 -1.90
CA HIS A 169 -15.07 -31.15 -3.14
C HIS A 169 -14.31 -30.56 -4.32
N ARG A 170 -14.27 -31.31 -5.41
CA ARG A 170 -13.72 -30.81 -6.67
C ARG A 170 -14.43 -29.51 -7.07
N GLY A 171 -13.65 -28.48 -7.42
CA GLY A 171 -14.16 -27.17 -7.80
C GLY A 171 -14.26 -26.18 -6.64
N ASP A 172 -14.13 -26.63 -5.39
CA ASP A 172 -14.08 -25.72 -4.24
C ASP A 172 -12.88 -24.77 -4.39
N VAL A 173 -13.08 -23.51 -4.00
CA VAL A 173 -12.04 -22.49 -4.01
C VAL A 173 -11.54 -22.30 -2.59
N LEU A 174 -10.25 -22.55 -2.39
CA LEU A 174 -9.57 -22.38 -1.12
C LEU A 174 -8.55 -21.25 -1.21
N LEU A 175 -8.53 -20.36 -0.22
CA LEU A 175 -7.49 -19.37 -0.02
C LEU A 175 -6.46 -19.90 0.98
N ILE A 176 -5.20 -19.87 0.57
CA ILE A 176 -4.07 -20.36 1.36
C ILE A 176 -3.20 -19.14 1.73
N PRO A 177 -3.11 -18.75 3.01
CA PRO A 177 -2.28 -17.63 3.43
C PRO A 177 -0.80 -18.04 3.44
N LEU A 178 -0.09 -17.75 2.36
CA LEU A 178 1.34 -18.00 2.26
C LEU A 178 2.10 -16.93 3.06
N THR A 179 2.69 -17.33 4.18
CA THR A 179 3.41 -16.44 5.09
C THR A 179 4.91 -16.40 4.83
N GLU A 180 5.48 -17.46 4.25
CA GLU A 180 6.91 -17.58 3.99
C GLU A 180 7.19 -17.79 2.50
N LEU A 181 7.53 -16.69 1.82
CA LEU A 181 7.94 -16.68 0.42
C LEU A 181 9.30 -16.01 0.31
N PRO A 182 10.40 -16.70 0.67
CA PRO A 182 11.73 -16.16 0.53
C PRO A 182 12.01 -15.85 -0.93
N LEU A 183 12.41 -14.61 -1.22
CA LEU A 183 12.93 -14.22 -2.53
C LEU A 183 14.45 -14.26 -2.53
N THR A 184 15.05 -14.70 -3.62
CA THR A 184 16.48 -14.52 -3.89
C THR A 184 16.78 -13.04 -4.16
N PRO A 185 18.05 -12.62 -4.21
CA PRO A 185 18.40 -11.29 -4.69
C PRO A 185 17.83 -10.98 -6.08
N ALA A 186 17.82 -11.97 -6.99
CA ALA A 186 17.24 -11.84 -8.32
C ALA A 186 15.71 -11.64 -8.27
N GLY A 187 15.01 -12.44 -7.45
CA GLY A 187 13.57 -12.29 -7.23
C GLY A 187 13.19 -10.93 -6.64
N ARG A 188 13.97 -10.42 -5.67
CA ARG A 188 13.77 -9.07 -5.10
C ARG A 188 13.99 -7.96 -6.13
N ALA A 189 15.04 -8.06 -6.94
CA ALA A 189 15.34 -7.08 -7.98
C ALA A 189 14.19 -7.01 -8.99
N GLU A 190 13.67 -8.17 -9.41
CA GLU A 190 12.54 -8.25 -10.33
C GLU A 190 11.24 -7.70 -9.73
N ALA A 191 10.93 -8.06 -8.48
CA ALA A 191 9.76 -7.52 -7.78
C ALA A 191 9.80 -5.98 -7.67
N LYS A 192 11.00 -5.41 -7.48
CA LYS A 192 11.21 -3.96 -7.45
C LYS A 192 10.94 -3.35 -8.82
N THR A 193 11.49 -3.91 -9.90
CA THR A 193 11.25 -3.43 -11.27
C THR A 193 9.77 -3.49 -11.65
N ALA A 194 9.09 -4.60 -11.34
CA ALA A 194 7.67 -4.77 -11.62
C ALA A 194 6.79 -3.78 -10.82
N SER A 195 7.17 -3.49 -9.57
CA SER A 195 6.48 -2.47 -8.77
C SER A 195 6.65 -1.06 -9.34
N LEU A 196 7.85 -0.70 -9.80
CA LEU A 196 8.11 0.59 -10.43
C LEU A 196 7.32 0.76 -11.74
N ALA A 197 7.25 -0.30 -12.56
CA ALA A 197 6.41 -0.28 -13.77
C ALA A 197 4.93 -0.04 -13.44
N ARG A 198 4.39 -0.74 -12.43
CA ARG A 198 3.01 -0.52 -11.95
C ARG A 198 2.78 0.89 -11.41
N MET A 199 3.73 1.43 -10.66
CA MET A 199 3.64 2.81 -10.16
C MET A 199 3.66 3.83 -11.30
N SER A 200 4.46 3.58 -12.34
CA SER A 200 4.46 4.41 -13.56
C SER A 200 3.13 4.34 -14.32
N GLU A 201 2.54 3.16 -14.44
CA GLU A 201 1.23 2.97 -15.07
C GLU A 201 0.10 3.65 -14.27
N ALA A 202 0.13 3.54 -12.93
CA ALA A 202 -0.79 4.21 -12.03
C ALA A 202 -0.57 5.74 -11.92
N ALA A 203 0.54 6.27 -12.45
CA ALA A 203 0.85 7.70 -12.38
C ALA A 203 -0.11 8.58 -13.22
N GLY A 204 -0.98 7.99 -14.04
CA GLY A 204 -2.05 8.70 -14.77
C GLY A 204 -3.19 9.21 -13.88
N ASP A 205 -3.52 8.49 -12.81
CA ASP A 205 -4.65 8.84 -11.92
C ASP A 205 -4.40 10.13 -11.16
N ALA A 206 -3.15 10.36 -10.75
CA ALA A 206 -2.75 11.61 -10.12
C ALA A 206 -2.91 12.79 -11.08
N ARG A 207 -2.55 12.60 -12.35
CA ARG A 207 -2.72 13.63 -13.39
C ARG A 207 -4.20 13.90 -13.68
N ALA A 208 -5.03 12.85 -13.72
CA ALA A 208 -6.48 12.99 -13.90
C ALA A 208 -7.13 13.76 -12.73
N ALA A 209 -6.76 13.43 -11.49
CA ALA A 209 -7.24 14.15 -10.30
C ALA A 209 -6.81 15.63 -10.31
N GLN A 210 -5.56 15.92 -10.69
CA GLN A 210 -5.05 17.28 -10.81
C GLN A 210 -5.80 18.07 -11.89
N ASN A 211 -6.04 17.50 -13.07
CA ASN A 211 -6.79 18.15 -14.14
C ASN A 211 -8.24 18.43 -13.72
N ALA A 212 -8.88 17.48 -13.04
CA ALA A 212 -10.25 17.64 -12.56
C ALA A 212 -10.36 18.74 -11.49
N VAL A 213 -9.38 18.87 -10.60
CA VAL A 213 -9.34 19.98 -9.64
C VAL A 213 -9.03 21.31 -10.33
N GLU A 214 -8.11 21.33 -11.28
CA GLU A 214 -7.77 22.54 -12.05
C GLU A 214 -9.01 23.12 -12.75
N ALA A 215 -9.85 22.26 -13.33
CA ALA A 215 -11.10 22.65 -13.98
C ALA A 215 -12.13 23.29 -13.01
N GLU A 216 -12.05 22.96 -11.71
CA GLU A 216 -13.00 23.42 -10.69
C GLU A 216 -12.53 24.67 -9.92
N LEU A 217 -11.23 25.01 -9.98
CA LEU A 217 -10.69 26.20 -9.32
C LEU A 217 -11.36 27.52 -9.75
N PRO A 218 -11.71 27.73 -11.04
CA PRO A 218 -12.44 28.94 -11.45
C PRO A 218 -13.79 29.09 -10.74
N SER A 219 -14.53 28.00 -10.54
CA SER A 219 -15.80 27.98 -9.82
C SER A 219 -15.62 28.32 -8.35
N LEU A 220 -14.60 27.75 -7.69
CA LEU A 220 -14.25 28.12 -6.31
C LEU A 220 -13.93 29.61 -6.18
N ASN A 221 -13.13 30.14 -7.11
CA ASN A 221 -12.81 31.58 -7.13
C ASN A 221 -14.05 32.45 -7.39
N ALA A 222 -15.00 31.98 -8.19
CA ALA A 222 -16.27 32.68 -8.44
C ALA A 222 -17.18 32.70 -7.19
N ASP A 223 -17.23 31.60 -6.44
CA ASP A 223 -17.98 31.52 -5.17
C ASP A 223 -17.44 32.56 -4.15
N ILE A 224 -16.12 32.70 -4.04
CA ILE A 224 -15.48 33.73 -3.19
C ILE A 224 -15.83 35.15 -3.64
N ARG A 225 -15.68 35.45 -4.94
CA ARG A 225 -15.95 36.79 -5.49
C ARG A 225 -17.42 37.20 -5.37
N SER A 226 -18.33 36.25 -5.43
CA SER A 226 -19.78 36.50 -5.31
C SER A 226 -20.29 36.47 -3.87
N GLY A 227 -19.40 36.29 -2.87
CA GLY A 227 -19.78 36.23 -1.46
C GLY A 227 -20.49 34.94 -1.04
N ARG A 228 -20.49 33.89 -1.88
CA ARG A 228 -21.06 32.57 -1.56
C ARG A 228 -20.09 31.75 -0.72
N TYR A 229 -19.79 32.22 0.49
CA TYR A 229 -18.72 31.65 1.32
C TYR A 229 -19.01 30.23 1.82
N VAL A 230 -20.28 29.88 2.07
CA VAL A 230 -20.67 28.52 2.47
C VAL A 230 -20.44 27.52 1.32
N ASP A 231 -20.80 27.90 0.10
CA ASP A 231 -20.56 27.08 -1.11
C ASP A 231 -19.05 26.95 -1.39
N ALA A 232 -18.30 28.04 -1.23
CA ALA A 232 -16.85 28.03 -1.36
C ALA A 232 -16.18 27.08 -0.34
N ILE A 233 -16.68 27.02 0.90
CA ILE A 233 -16.19 26.09 1.93
C ILE A 233 -16.46 24.64 1.51
N SER A 234 -17.69 24.34 1.10
CA SER A 234 -18.08 22.99 0.67
C SER A 234 -17.27 22.52 -0.55
N ARG A 235 -17.15 23.37 -1.57
CA ARG A 235 -16.35 23.09 -2.77
C ARG A 235 -14.88 22.93 -2.43
N GLY A 236 -14.28 23.88 -1.69
CA GLY A 236 -12.85 23.85 -1.35
C GLY A 236 -12.45 22.63 -0.52
N THR A 237 -13.25 22.25 0.47
CA THR A 237 -13.01 21.03 1.27
C THR A 237 -13.16 19.76 0.45
N THR A 238 -14.13 19.72 -0.46
CA THR A 238 -14.30 18.62 -1.42
C THR A 238 -13.08 18.50 -2.33
N LEU A 239 -12.56 19.60 -2.87
CA LEU A 239 -11.38 19.60 -3.75
C LEU A 239 -10.13 19.09 -3.03
N LEU A 240 -9.92 19.46 -1.76
CA LEU A 240 -8.81 18.93 -0.95
C LEU A 240 -8.89 17.41 -0.73
N GLY A 241 -10.10 16.82 -0.81
CA GLY A 241 -10.33 15.38 -0.66
C GLY A 241 -10.20 14.56 -1.94
N ARG A 242 -10.05 15.19 -3.13
CA ARG A 242 -10.08 14.48 -4.43
C ARG A 242 -8.81 13.73 -4.81
N GLY A 243 -7.76 13.76 -3.98
CA GLY A 243 -6.54 12.98 -4.19
C GLY A 243 -5.28 13.84 -4.31
N PRO A 244 -4.23 13.38 -5.03
CA PRO A 244 -2.91 14.01 -5.02
C PRO A 244 -2.88 15.31 -5.84
N LEU A 245 -3.06 16.45 -5.16
CA LEU A 245 -3.02 17.79 -5.75
C LEU A 245 -1.60 18.37 -5.89
N THR A 246 -1.40 19.27 -6.87
CA THR A 246 -0.15 20.03 -6.98
C THR A 246 -0.01 21.03 -5.83
N ARG A 247 1.22 21.49 -5.58
CA ARG A 247 1.51 22.51 -4.57
C ARG A 247 0.74 23.81 -4.84
N SER A 248 0.68 24.24 -6.10
CA SER A 248 -0.05 25.45 -6.52
C SER A 248 -1.55 25.32 -6.26
N GLN A 249 -2.14 24.17 -6.58
CA GLN A 249 -3.57 23.90 -6.33
C GLN A 249 -3.90 23.94 -4.82
N LYS A 250 -3.08 23.30 -3.99
CA LYS A 250 -3.26 23.36 -2.52
C LYS A 250 -3.12 24.77 -1.98
N THR A 251 -2.15 25.53 -2.47
CA THR A 251 -1.96 26.95 -2.15
C THR A 251 -3.23 27.76 -2.46
N THR A 252 -3.75 27.64 -3.68
CA THR A 252 -4.98 28.35 -4.08
C THR A 252 -6.17 27.94 -3.23
N ILE A 253 -6.41 26.63 -3.03
CA ILE A 253 -7.58 26.15 -2.27
C ILE A 253 -7.50 26.56 -0.81
N HIS A 254 -6.34 26.43 -0.16
CA HIS A 254 -6.18 26.84 1.23
C HIS A 254 -6.34 28.35 1.42
N PHE A 255 -5.85 29.16 0.47
CA PHE A 255 -6.09 30.60 0.50
C PHE A 255 -7.58 30.94 0.36
N ARG A 256 -8.30 30.33 -0.59
CA ARG A 256 -9.75 30.57 -0.74
C ARG A 256 -10.56 30.11 0.47
N LEU A 257 -10.21 28.99 1.08
CA LEU A 257 -10.86 28.52 2.31
C LEU A 257 -10.58 29.46 3.48
N LEU A 258 -9.36 30.00 3.59
CA LEU A 258 -9.04 31.03 4.58
C LEU A 258 -9.94 32.26 4.41
N GLU A 259 -10.07 32.78 3.18
CA GLU A 259 -10.96 33.91 2.88
C GLU A 259 -12.42 33.61 3.28
N ALA A 260 -12.94 32.44 2.90
CA ALA A 260 -14.32 32.06 3.22
C ALA A 260 -14.54 31.88 4.73
N TYR A 261 -13.64 31.19 5.45
CA TYR A 261 -13.78 30.97 6.88
C TYR A 261 -13.66 32.26 7.69
N VAL A 262 -12.84 33.21 7.24
CA VAL A 262 -12.78 34.55 7.81
C VAL A 262 -14.09 35.31 7.60
N ALA A 263 -14.68 35.21 6.41
CA ALA A 263 -15.93 35.89 6.09
C ALA A 263 -17.10 35.39 6.95
N VAL A 264 -17.19 34.07 7.20
CA VAL A 264 -18.24 33.47 8.04
C VAL A 264 -17.93 33.50 9.55
N GLY A 265 -16.79 34.08 9.97
CA GLY A 265 -16.43 34.22 11.38
C GLY A 265 -15.85 32.97 12.06
N ALA A 266 -15.49 31.93 11.30
CA ALA A 266 -14.95 30.67 11.82
C ALA A 266 -13.42 30.74 12.08
N GLN A 267 -13.02 31.52 13.09
CA GLN A 267 -11.62 31.84 13.43
C GLN A 267 -10.69 30.62 13.55
N GLY A 268 -11.12 29.53 14.21
CA GLY A 268 -10.27 28.34 14.38
C GLY A 268 -9.96 27.62 13.06
N ARG A 269 -10.94 27.55 12.16
CA ARG A 269 -10.76 26.96 10.82
C ARG A 269 -9.92 27.86 9.91
N ALA A 270 -10.14 29.17 9.99
CA ALA A 270 -9.31 30.16 9.29
C ALA A 270 -7.82 30.02 9.66
N LYS A 271 -7.50 29.94 10.97
CA LYS A 271 -6.13 29.71 11.45
C LYS A 271 -5.50 28.45 10.87
N ALA A 272 -6.24 27.33 10.88
CA ALA A 272 -5.76 26.07 10.33
C ALA A 272 -5.44 26.15 8.83
N HIS A 273 -6.31 26.81 8.05
CA HIS A 273 -6.09 26.99 6.61
C HIS A 273 -4.97 27.99 6.29
N CYS A 274 -4.76 29.02 7.13
CA CYS A 274 -3.58 29.87 6.97
C CYS A 274 -2.28 29.12 7.24
N GLN A 275 -2.23 28.29 8.29
CA GLN A 275 -1.05 27.45 8.55
C GLN A 275 -0.78 26.46 7.40
N ALA A 276 -1.84 25.87 6.84
CA ALA A 276 -1.72 25.00 5.68
C ALA A 276 -1.23 25.76 4.44
N TRP A 277 -1.72 26.97 4.21
CA TRP A 277 -1.27 27.84 3.11
C TRP A 277 0.21 28.23 3.26
N LYS A 278 0.67 28.63 4.45
CA LYS A 278 2.09 28.92 4.73
C LYS A 278 3.00 27.71 4.47
N LYS A 279 2.54 26.49 4.80
CA LYS A 279 3.28 25.26 4.51
C LYS A 279 3.41 25.01 3.01
N THR A 280 2.37 25.34 2.24
CA THR A 280 2.39 25.16 0.78
C THR A 280 3.08 26.28 0.05
N ASP A 281 3.23 27.48 0.63
CA ASP A 281 4.02 28.57 0.08
C ASP A 281 4.90 29.27 1.16
N PRO A 282 6.12 28.78 1.41
CA PRO A 282 7.05 29.34 2.40
C PRO A 282 7.58 30.73 2.05
N LYS A 283 7.45 31.18 0.80
CA LYS A 283 7.86 32.52 0.37
C LYS A 283 6.72 33.54 0.49
N MET A 284 5.56 33.09 0.92
CA MET A 284 4.37 33.92 1.08
C MET A 284 4.60 35.01 2.14
N THR A 285 4.29 36.25 1.76
CA THR A 285 4.29 37.40 2.66
C THR A 285 2.87 37.92 2.87
N LEU A 286 2.54 38.23 4.13
CA LEU A 286 1.27 38.90 4.46
C LEU A 286 1.42 40.39 4.16
N ASP A 287 0.77 40.85 3.11
CA ASP A 287 0.72 42.27 2.74
C ASP A 287 -0.55 42.93 3.29
N PRO A 288 -0.46 43.88 4.23
CA PRO A 288 -1.61 44.58 4.79
C PRO A 288 -2.42 45.40 3.77
N LEU A 289 -1.83 45.77 2.64
CA LEU A 289 -2.52 46.49 1.56
C LEU A 289 -3.33 45.55 0.66
N ARG A 290 -2.96 44.26 0.62
CA ARG A 290 -3.61 43.25 -0.25
C ARG A 290 -4.49 42.26 0.49
N HIS A 291 -4.34 42.14 1.81
CA HIS A 291 -5.10 41.18 2.63
C HIS A 291 -5.96 41.89 3.67
N SER A 292 -7.17 41.37 3.88
CA SER A 292 -8.09 41.97 4.85
C SER A 292 -7.56 41.88 6.29
N PRO A 293 -7.91 42.83 7.18
CA PRO A 293 -7.49 42.79 8.58
C PRO A 293 -7.84 41.48 9.29
N LYS A 294 -8.96 40.85 8.92
CA LYS A 294 -9.37 39.58 9.48
C LYS A 294 -8.50 38.39 9.01
N ILE A 295 -7.97 38.44 7.78
CA ILE A 295 -7.00 37.44 7.28
C ILE A 295 -5.68 37.60 8.01
N LEU A 296 -5.20 38.84 8.17
CA LEU A 296 -3.98 39.13 8.94
C LEU A 296 -4.11 38.60 10.38
N ALA A 297 -5.23 38.88 11.04
CA ALA A 297 -5.50 38.37 12.39
C ALA A 297 -5.54 36.83 12.46
N ALA A 298 -6.13 36.16 11.46
CA ALA A 298 -6.18 34.70 11.40
C ALA A 298 -4.80 34.07 11.13
N CYS A 299 -3.90 34.77 10.45
CA CYS A 299 -2.57 34.28 10.10
C CYS A 299 -1.48 34.58 11.13
N GLY A 300 -1.79 35.40 12.15
CA GLY A 300 -0.83 35.98 13.08
C GLY A 300 -0.16 37.24 12.50
N GLU A 301 0.37 38.11 13.36
CA GLU A 301 1.03 39.36 12.94
C GLU A 301 2.14 39.12 11.90
N PRO A 302 2.34 40.07 10.95
CA PRO A 302 3.48 40.01 10.05
C PRO A 302 4.78 39.96 10.85
N SER A 303 5.71 39.08 10.47
CA SER A 303 7.07 39.14 11.02
C SER A 303 7.59 40.56 10.81
N LYS A 304 7.98 41.21 11.91
CA LYS A 304 8.89 42.35 11.83
C LYS A 304 10.22 41.90 11.22
#